data_AF-A0A8S3J5D1-F1
#
_entry.id   AF-A0A8S3J5D1-F1
#
_cell.length_a   1.000
_cell.length_b   1.000
_cell.length_c   1.000
_cell.angle_alpha   90.00
_cell.angle_beta   90.00
_cell.angle_gamma   90.00
#
_symmetry.space_group_name_H-M   'P 1'
#
loop_
_entity.id
_entity.type
_entity.pdbx_description
1 polymer ?
#
loop_
_entity_poly.entity_id
_entity_poly.type
_entity_poly.pdbx_seq_one_letter_code
_entity_poly.pdbx_strand_id
1 'polypeptide(L)'
;FITVLEAVSQITRAPAETPREQTSQKDYSKQIDAAIEQLKQPITLSNPHSCWLQLRLLYSMLHRTGKRSGTIHAMNQISPKLAEIKHSVIPNPGEDGQFHTIHSVGQTVQVLPTKTRPKKVMFVGSNGHRYQYLLKGLEDLHLDERIMQLLSIINVMFTKINRNEPWSYEARNYTVIPLASRSGLIQWVEGATPLFTLYKRWQ
;
A
#
# COMPACT_ATOMS: atom_id res chain seq x y z
N PHE A 1 -6.27 9.85 23.16
CA PHE A 1 -6.48 10.63 21.92
C PHE A 1 -5.33 11.59 21.65
N ILE A 2 -5.00 12.50 22.57
CA ILE A 2 -3.85 13.42 22.42
C ILE A 2 -2.54 12.64 22.22
N THR A 3 -2.32 11.59 23.02
CA THR A 3 -1.14 10.70 22.91
C THR A 3 -0.93 10.10 21.52
N VAL A 4 -2.01 9.78 20.80
CA VAL A 4 -1.93 9.24 19.43
C VAL A 4 -1.55 10.33 18.45
N LEU A 5 -2.14 11.52 18.58
CA LEU A 5 -1.82 12.66 17.71
C LEU A 5 -0.38 13.15 17.93
N GLU A 6 0.10 13.12 19.17
CA GLU A 6 1.49 13.41 19.53
C GLU A 6 2.47 12.39 18.94
N ALA A 7 2.18 11.10 19.08
CA ALA A 7 3.00 10.05 18.50
C ALA A 7 3.10 10.19 16.98
N VAL A 8 1.96 10.45 16.31
CA VAL A 8 1.94 10.71 14.86
C VAL A 8 2.72 11.98 14.51
N SER A 9 2.57 13.06 15.29
CA SER A 9 3.30 14.30 15.08
C SER A 9 4.82 14.13 15.23
N GLN A 10 5.27 13.38 16.24
CA GLN A 10 6.69 13.06 16.43
C GLN A 10 7.26 12.33 15.23
N ILE A 11 6.54 11.33 14.70
CA ILE A 11 6.94 10.61 13.48
C ILE A 11 7.01 11.58 12.29
N THR A 12 6.00 12.43 12.10
CA THR A 12 5.96 13.35 10.94
C THR A 12 6.94 14.53 11.05
N ARG A 13 7.47 14.82 12.25
CA ARG A 13 8.46 15.86 12.51
C ARG A 13 9.90 15.41 12.29
N ALA A 14 10.14 14.11 12.11
CA ALA A 14 11.46 13.61 11.74
C ALA A 14 11.98 14.33 10.47
N PRO A 15 13.29 14.53 10.30
CA PRO A 15 13.83 15.13 9.08
C PRO A 15 13.31 14.41 7.83
N ALA A 16 12.73 15.15 6.89
CA ALA A 16 12.15 14.55 5.71
C ALA A 16 13.20 13.91 4.81
N GLU A 17 13.02 12.63 4.50
CA GLU A 17 13.91 11.85 3.64
C GLU A 17 13.47 11.89 2.16
N THR A 18 12.21 12.25 1.92
CA THR A 18 11.61 12.27 0.57
C THR A 18 11.01 13.63 0.23
N PRO A 19 10.97 14.03 -1.06
CA PRO A 19 10.33 15.29 -1.48
C PRO A 19 8.85 15.38 -1.04
N ARG A 20 8.15 14.24 -1.00
CA ARG A 20 6.76 14.17 -0.55
C ARG A 20 6.63 14.43 0.94
N GLU A 21 7.54 13.95 1.77
CA GLU A 21 7.59 14.27 3.20
C GLU A 21 7.87 15.75 3.42
N GLN A 22 8.83 16.35 2.71
CA GLN A 22 9.13 17.78 2.80
C GLN A 22 7.91 18.65 2.49
N THR A 23 7.21 18.30 1.41
CA THR A 23 5.97 18.99 1.02
C THR A 23 4.89 18.82 2.09
N SER A 24 4.72 17.60 2.63
CA SER A 24 3.72 17.32 3.67
C SER A 24 4.01 18.08 4.97
N GLN A 25 5.27 18.17 5.38
CA GLN A 25 5.67 18.96 6.55
C GLN A 25 5.38 20.46 6.32
N LYS A 26 5.72 20.98 5.13
CA LYS A 26 5.43 22.38 4.78
C LYS A 26 3.92 22.69 4.81
N ASP A 27 3.11 21.78 4.29
CA ASP A 27 1.67 21.98 4.12
C ASP A 27 0.86 21.81 5.42
N TYR A 28 1.28 20.91 6.31
CA TYR A 28 0.47 20.50 7.46
C TYR A 28 1.08 20.76 8.84
N SER A 29 2.40 20.92 8.99
CA SER A 29 3.03 20.97 10.32
C SER A 29 2.46 22.08 11.21
N LYS A 30 2.26 23.29 10.67
CA LYS A 30 1.72 24.42 11.45
C LYS A 30 0.35 24.12 12.05
N GLN A 31 -0.53 23.51 11.27
CA GLN A 31 -1.90 23.19 11.68
C GLN A 31 -1.95 21.98 12.60
N ILE A 32 -1.05 21.01 12.43
CA ILE A 32 -0.90 19.88 13.36
C ILE A 32 -0.42 20.42 14.72
N ASP A 33 0.58 21.30 14.72
CA ASP A 33 1.14 21.89 15.94
C ASP A 33 0.10 22.72 16.70
N ALA A 34 -0.63 23.59 15.99
CA ALA A 34 -1.71 24.38 16.57
C ALA A 34 -2.83 23.50 17.15
N ALA A 35 -3.19 22.40 16.47
CA ALA A 35 -4.18 21.46 16.98
C ALA A 35 -3.71 20.73 18.25
N ILE A 36 -2.44 20.34 18.31
CA ILE A 36 -1.86 19.68 19.49
C ILE A 36 -1.77 20.65 20.66
N GLU A 37 -1.27 21.86 20.44
CA GLU A 37 -1.13 22.89 21.47
C GLU A 37 -2.48 23.23 22.10
N GLN A 38 -3.51 23.45 21.27
CA GLN A 38 -4.85 23.75 21.77
C GLN A 38 -5.50 22.58 22.53
N LEU A 39 -5.15 21.33 22.18
CA LEU A 39 -5.61 20.16 22.93
C LEU A 39 -4.89 19.99 24.27
N LYS A 40 -3.62 20.41 24.38
CA LYS A 40 -2.84 20.37 25.62
C LYS A 40 -3.23 21.49 26.58
N GLN A 41 -3.38 22.69 26.06
CA GLN A 41 -3.69 23.90 26.82
C GLN A 41 -4.94 24.56 26.22
N PRO A 42 -6.14 24.05 26.56
CA PRO A 42 -7.37 24.67 26.10
C PRO A 42 -7.46 26.09 26.67
N ILE A 43 -7.54 27.08 25.78
CA ILE A 43 -7.66 28.51 26.11
C ILE A 43 -8.85 28.79 27.04
N THR A 44 -9.85 27.91 27.07
CA THR A 44 -11.03 28.04 27.94
C THR A 44 -11.54 26.65 28.33
N LEU A 45 -11.36 26.25 29.59
CA LEU A 45 -11.93 25.01 30.16
C LEU A 45 -13.47 24.97 30.05
N SER A 46 -14.10 26.13 29.98
CA SER A 46 -15.54 26.32 29.85
C SER A 46 -16.10 26.06 28.45
N ASN A 47 -15.26 25.93 27.41
CA ASN A 47 -15.72 25.70 26.03
C ASN A 47 -14.90 24.61 25.30
N PRO A 48 -15.19 23.33 25.58
CA PRO A 48 -14.54 22.19 24.91
C PRO A 48 -14.79 22.13 23.39
N HIS A 49 -15.81 22.84 22.89
CA HIS A 49 -16.14 22.87 21.46
C HIS A 49 -15.07 23.60 20.62
N SER A 50 -14.32 24.53 21.22
CA SER A 50 -13.23 25.25 20.56
C SER A 50 -12.10 24.30 20.11
N CYS A 51 -11.74 23.33 20.95
CA CYS A 51 -10.72 22.32 20.62
C CYS A 51 -11.18 21.39 19.48
N TRP A 52 -12.47 21.09 19.44
CA TRP A 52 -13.06 20.28 18.35
C TRP A 52 -13.00 20.99 17.00
N LEU A 53 -13.07 22.33 16.98
CA LEU A 53 -13.00 23.09 15.74
C LEU A 53 -11.65 22.93 15.04
N GLN A 54 -10.52 22.99 15.77
CA GLN A 54 -9.19 22.78 15.17
C GLN A 54 -9.01 21.37 14.65
N LEU A 55 -9.46 20.37 15.40
CA LEU A 55 -9.45 18.99 14.94
C LEU A 55 -10.30 18.82 13.68
N ARG A 56 -11.46 19.49 13.59
CA ARG A 56 -12.31 19.46 12.41
C ARG A 56 -11.66 20.15 11.21
N LEU A 57 -10.95 21.26 11.42
CA LEU A 57 -10.19 21.94 10.37
C LEU A 57 -9.06 21.05 9.85
N LEU A 58 -8.24 20.49 10.74
CA LEU A 58 -7.17 19.56 10.40
C LEU A 58 -7.72 18.34 9.64
N TYR A 59 -8.79 17.74 10.17
CA TYR A 59 -9.49 16.63 9.50
C TYR A 59 -9.97 17.03 8.11
N SER A 60 -10.60 18.19 7.95
CA SER A 60 -11.10 18.64 6.64
C SER A 60 -9.98 18.82 5.61
N MET A 61 -8.81 19.33 6.01
CA MET A 61 -7.65 19.45 5.13
C MET A 61 -7.10 18.09 4.71
N LEU A 62 -6.88 17.19 5.68
CA LEU A 62 -6.38 15.84 5.41
C LEU A 62 -7.39 15.03 4.59
N HIS A 63 -8.67 15.15 4.88
CA HIS A 63 -9.72 14.40 4.19
C HIS A 63 -9.91 14.88 2.74
N ARG A 64 -9.75 16.18 2.45
CA ARG A 64 -9.76 16.71 1.08
C ARG A 64 -8.67 16.10 0.22
N THR A 65 -7.47 15.91 0.77
CA THR A 65 -6.39 15.22 0.05
C THR A 65 -6.62 13.71 -0.11
N GLY A 66 -7.42 13.11 0.78
CA GLY A 66 -7.78 11.70 0.74
C GLY A 66 -8.85 11.31 -0.27
N LYS A 67 -9.75 12.25 -0.64
CA LYS A 67 -10.90 11.98 -1.53
C LYS A 67 -10.59 11.96 -3.04
N ARG A 68 -9.36 12.28 -3.47
CA ARG A 68 -9.02 12.21 -4.89
C ARG A 68 -9.08 10.75 -5.35
N SER A 69 -10.01 10.46 -6.27
CA SER A 69 -10.14 9.13 -6.89
C SER A 69 -8.81 8.75 -7.54
N GLY A 70 -8.27 7.59 -7.18
CA GLY A 70 -7.06 7.01 -7.77
C GLY A 70 -5.91 8.00 -8.01
N THR A 71 -5.10 8.34 -7.01
CA THR A 71 -3.99 9.28 -7.23
C THR A 71 -2.77 8.58 -7.80
N ILE A 72 -2.25 9.08 -8.92
CA ILE A 72 -0.97 8.68 -9.47
C ILE A 72 0.09 9.65 -8.98
N HIS A 73 1.19 9.11 -8.46
CA HIS A 73 2.33 9.86 -7.97
C HIS A 73 3.59 9.43 -8.71
N ALA A 74 4.50 10.37 -8.96
CA ALA A 74 5.81 10.03 -9.49
C ALA A 74 6.65 9.33 -8.41
N MET A 75 7.35 8.25 -8.78
CA MET A 75 8.16 7.46 -7.87
C MET A 75 9.26 8.31 -7.24
N ASN A 76 9.91 9.19 -7.99
CA ASN A 76 10.96 10.08 -7.46
C ASN A 76 10.47 11.02 -6.34
N GLN A 77 9.18 11.36 -6.30
CA GLN A 77 8.61 12.17 -5.22
C GLN A 77 8.40 11.33 -3.96
N ILE A 78 8.11 10.03 -4.11
CA ILE A 78 7.82 9.11 -3.01
C ILE A 78 9.08 8.44 -2.48
N SER A 79 9.96 7.98 -3.37
CA SER A 79 11.21 7.30 -3.07
C SER A 79 12.20 7.52 -4.21
N PRO A 80 13.09 8.53 -4.08
CA PRO A 80 14.18 8.75 -5.04
C PRO A 80 15.04 7.50 -5.22
N LYS A 81 15.35 6.82 -4.11
CA LYS A 81 16.14 5.57 -4.10
C LYS A 81 15.54 4.51 -5.02
N LEU A 82 14.22 4.26 -4.94
CA LEU A 82 13.57 3.29 -5.82
C LEU A 82 13.49 3.76 -7.28
N ALA A 83 13.30 5.06 -7.51
CA ALA A 83 13.24 5.63 -8.87
C ALA A 83 14.57 5.50 -9.63
N GLU A 84 15.69 5.53 -8.90
CA GLU A 84 17.05 5.43 -9.43
C GLU A 84 17.51 3.99 -9.71
N ILE A 85 16.83 2.99 -9.16
CA ILE A 85 17.20 1.58 -9.37
C ILE A 85 17.19 1.24 -10.86
N LYS A 86 18.36 0.85 -11.35
CA LYS A 86 18.59 0.28 -12.68
C LYS A 86 19.55 -0.90 -12.55
N HIS A 87 19.28 -1.99 -13.26
CA HIS A 87 20.10 -3.20 -13.30
C HIS A 87 20.52 -3.70 -11.91
N SER A 88 19.54 -3.89 -11.02
CA SER A 88 19.80 -4.37 -9.66
C SER A 88 20.26 -5.83 -9.67
N VAL A 89 21.03 -6.20 -8.65
CA VAL A 89 21.33 -7.60 -8.31
C VAL A 89 20.24 -8.25 -7.47
N ILE A 90 19.26 -7.46 -7.00
CA ILE A 90 18.15 -7.94 -6.17
C ILE A 90 17.21 -8.80 -7.04
N PRO A 91 16.89 -10.04 -6.62
CA PRO A 91 15.91 -10.87 -7.31
C PRO A 91 14.54 -10.21 -7.39
N ASN A 92 13.81 -10.51 -8.46
CA ASN A 92 12.46 -10.04 -8.64
C ASN A 92 11.55 -10.69 -7.58
N PRO A 93 10.65 -9.93 -6.92
CA PRO A 93 9.90 -10.47 -5.80
C PRO A 93 8.94 -11.59 -6.21
N GLY A 94 8.99 -12.74 -5.55
CA GLY A 94 7.95 -13.76 -5.70
C GLY A 94 8.02 -14.60 -6.97
N GLU A 95 9.19 -14.64 -7.61
CA GLU A 95 9.50 -15.66 -8.61
C GLU A 95 10.01 -16.93 -7.93
N ASP A 96 9.48 -18.07 -8.36
CA ASP A 96 9.94 -19.40 -7.94
C ASP A 96 10.82 -20.02 -9.03
N GLY A 97 12.06 -20.36 -8.71
CA GLY A 97 12.94 -21.20 -9.53
C GLY A 97 13.74 -20.51 -10.65
N GLN A 98 13.23 -19.45 -11.26
CA GLN A 98 14.01 -18.60 -12.19
C GLN A 98 14.31 -17.26 -11.52
N PHE A 99 15.58 -17.01 -11.21
CA PHE A 99 16.00 -15.79 -10.53
C PHE A 99 16.26 -14.67 -11.54
N HIS A 100 15.20 -14.02 -12.02
CA HIS A 100 15.37 -12.75 -12.72
C HIS A 100 15.59 -11.65 -11.68
N THR A 101 16.44 -10.68 -11.98
CA THR A 101 16.68 -9.56 -11.07
C THR A 101 15.80 -8.36 -11.44
N ILE A 102 15.68 -7.40 -10.52
CA ILE A 102 14.97 -6.15 -10.78
C ILE A 102 15.82 -5.29 -11.73
N HIS A 103 15.41 -5.21 -12.99
CA HIS A 103 15.99 -4.28 -13.95
C HIS A 103 15.67 -2.83 -13.60
N SER A 104 14.42 -2.52 -13.23
CA SER A 104 14.03 -1.17 -12.82
C SER A 104 12.70 -1.16 -12.08
N VAL A 105 12.44 -0.12 -11.30
CA VAL A 105 11.13 0.12 -10.69
C VAL A 105 10.31 1.11 -11.54
N GLY A 106 9.01 0.91 -11.60
CA GLY A 106 8.08 1.79 -12.29
C GLY A 106 8.14 3.23 -11.78
N GLN A 107 8.14 4.19 -12.71
CA GLN A 107 8.29 5.61 -12.41
C GLN A 107 7.02 6.26 -11.82
N THR A 108 5.94 5.50 -11.70
CA THR A 108 4.67 5.96 -11.14
C THR A 108 4.11 4.94 -10.17
N VAL A 109 3.49 5.44 -9.10
CA VAL A 109 2.75 4.66 -8.11
C VAL A 109 1.30 5.09 -8.11
N GLN A 110 0.37 4.15 -8.27
CA GLN A 110 -1.06 4.43 -8.23
C GLN A 110 -1.63 4.03 -6.87
N VAL A 111 -2.23 4.97 -6.15
CA VAL A 111 -2.95 4.72 -4.89
C VAL A 111 -4.40 4.37 -5.23
N LEU A 112 -4.86 3.18 -4.86
CA LEU A 112 -6.23 2.78 -5.16
C LEU A 112 -7.25 3.48 -4.23
N PRO A 113 -8.43 3.87 -4.74
CA PRO A 113 -9.45 4.58 -3.97
C PRO A 113 -10.29 3.62 -3.11
N THR A 114 -9.65 2.82 -2.26
CA THR A 114 -10.30 1.94 -1.30
C THR A 114 -10.05 2.42 0.13
N LYS A 115 -10.72 1.81 1.12
CA LYS A 115 -10.54 2.15 2.55
C LYS A 115 -9.08 2.06 2.99
N THR A 116 -8.35 1.04 2.51
CA THR A 116 -6.97 0.75 2.93
C THR A 116 -5.92 1.40 2.02
N ARG A 117 -6.35 2.02 0.91
CA ARG A 117 -5.51 2.79 -0.03
C ARG A 117 -4.19 2.08 -0.39
N PRO A 118 -4.24 0.82 -0.87
CA PRO A 118 -3.05 0.08 -1.28
C PRO A 118 -2.44 0.75 -2.52
N LYS A 119 -1.13 0.54 -2.71
CA LYS A 119 -0.36 1.18 -3.77
C LYS A 119 -0.03 0.16 -4.83
N LYS A 120 -0.49 0.37 -6.06
CA LYS A 120 -0.08 -0.42 -7.21
C LYS A 120 1.32 0.05 -7.64
N VAL A 121 2.28 -0.85 -7.51
CA VAL A 121 3.68 -0.67 -7.90
C VAL A 121 4.04 -1.66 -9.00
N MET A 122 5.06 -1.34 -9.79
CA MET A 122 5.50 -2.17 -10.90
C MET A 122 7.02 -2.31 -10.87
N PHE A 123 7.50 -3.52 -11.13
CA PHE A 123 8.91 -3.86 -11.33
C PHE A 123 9.09 -4.35 -12.76
N VAL A 124 10.22 -4.04 -13.36
CA VAL A 124 10.66 -4.62 -14.64
C VAL A 124 11.77 -5.61 -14.30
N GLY A 125 11.61 -6.86 -14.70
CA GLY A 125 12.62 -7.91 -14.52
C GLY A 125 13.76 -7.78 -15.54
N SER A 126 14.88 -8.45 -15.27
CA SER A 126 16.02 -8.55 -16.19
C SER A 126 15.66 -9.26 -17.51
N ASN A 127 14.57 -10.02 -17.53
CA ASN A 127 13.96 -10.60 -18.71
C ASN A 127 13.04 -9.63 -19.50
N GLY A 128 12.89 -8.39 -19.05
CA GLY A 128 12.04 -7.37 -19.68
C GLY A 128 10.55 -7.47 -19.33
N HIS A 129 10.12 -8.49 -18.57
CA HIS A 129 8.73 -8.62 -18.15
C HIS A 129 8.37 -7.63 -17.05
N ARG A 130 7.09 -7.25 -17.01
CA ARG A 130 6.53 -6.30 -16.04
C ARG A 130 5.75 -7.05 -14.97
N TYR A 131 6.14 -6.83 -13.72
CA TYR A 131 5.56 -7.48 -12.55
C TYR A 131 4.86 -6.43 -11.72
N GLN A 132 3.54 -6.58 -11.57
CA GLN A 132 2.72 -5.63 -10.85
C GLN A 132 2.33 -6.19 -9.50
N TYR A 133 2.36 -5.33 -8.47
CA TYR A 133 1.99 -5.70 -7.11
C TYR A 133 1.14 -4.62 -6.45
N LEU A 134 0.29 -5.05 -5.53
CA LEU A 134 -0.33 -4.22 -4.51
C LEU A 134 0.57 -4.21 -3.28
N LEU A 135 1.18 -3.07 -3.02
CA LEU A 135 1.80 -2.78 -1.75
C LEU A 135 0.71 -2.43 -0.73
N LYS A 136 0.53 -3.30 0.25
CA LYS A 136 -0.32 -3.08 1.41
C LYS A 136 0.53 -2.72 2.61
N GLY A 137 0.06 -1.71 3.36
CA GLY A 137 0.67 -1.29 4.61
C GLY A 137 -0.38 -1.25 5.72
N LEU A 138 0.06 -1.41 6.96
CA LEU A 138 -0.75 -1.55 8.17
C LEU A 138 -1.60 -2.84 8.22
N GLU A 139 -1.33 -3.80 7.34
CA GLU A 139 -1.98 -5.11 7.26
C GLU A 139 -0.91 -6.21 7.40
N ASP A 140 -1.20 -7.23 8.21
CA ASP A 140 -0.39 -8.44 8.31
C ASP A 140 -0.80 -9.39 7.17
N LEU A 141 0.16 -9.76 6.32
CA LEU A 141 -0.05 -10.63 5.15
C LEU A 141 0.47 -12.05 5.33
N HIS A 142 0.95 -12.44 6.51
CA HIS A 142 1.47 -13.79 6.72
C HIS A 142 0.37 -14.84 6.57
N LEU A 143 -0.86 -14.54 6.99
CA LEU A 143 -1.96 -15.48 6.81
C LEU A 143 -2.27 -15.69 5.32
N ASP A 144 -2.36 -14.60 4.54
CA ASP A 144 -2.56 -14.64 3.09
C ASP A 144 -1.46 -15.45 2.39
N GLU A 145 -0.20 -15.25 2.78
CA GLU A 145 0.95 -16.02 2.30
C GLU A 145 0.77 -17.52 2.53
N ARG A 146 0.40 -17.93 3.76
CA ARG A 146 0.21 -19.35 4.10
C ARG A 146 -0.95 -19.98 3.32
N ILE A 147 -2.02 -19.23 3.10
CA ILE A 147 -3.16 -19.70 2.28
C ILE A 147 -2.71 -19.91 0.83
N MET A 148 -1.96 -18.97 0.23
CA MET A 148 -1.47 -19.14 -1.14
C MET A 148 -0.49 -20.31 -1.29
N GLN A 149 0.35 -20.56 -0.28
CA GLN A 149 1.21 -21.74 -0.21
C GLN A 149 0.39 -23.04 -0.13
N LEU A 150 -0.63 -23.08 0.72
CA LEU A 150 -1.53 -24.23 0.83
C LEU A 150 -2.22 -24.54 -0.51
N LEU A 151 -2.73 -23.52 -1.21
CA LEU A 151 -3.34 -23.69 -2.53
C LEU A 151 -2.34 -24.25 -3.56
N SER A 152 -1.09 -23.80 -3.52
CA SER A 152 -0.02 -24.36 -4.38
C SER A 152 0.18 -25.85 -4.13
N ILE A 153 0.25 -26.26 -2.85
CA ILE A 153 0.39 -27.67 -2.48
C ILE A 153 -0.82 -28.48 -2.96
N ILE A 154 -2.04 -27.97 -2.78
CA ILE A 154 -3.27 -28.62 -3.25
C ILE A 154 -3.24 -28.82 -4.77
N ASN A 155 -2.82 -27.81 -5.54
CA ASN A 155 -2.70 -27.92 -7.00
C ASN A 155 -1.71 -29.01 -7.42
N VAL A 156 -0.57 -29.15 -6.71
CA VAL A 156 0.38 -30.24 -6.95
C VAL A 156 -0.26 -31.61 -6.67
N MET A 157 -1.08 -31.73 -5.63
CA MET A 157 -1.80 -32.98 -5.33
C MET A 157 -2.85 -33.30 -6.40
N PHE A 158 -3.67 -32.33 -6.81
CA PHE A 158 -4.66 -32.53 -7.86
C PHE A 158 -4.03 -32.94 -9.18
N THR A 159 -2.92 -32.29 -9.57
CA THR A 159 -2.18 -32.64 -10.79
C THR A 159 -1.66 -34.08 -10.76
N LYS A 160 -1.34 -34.62 -9.58
CA LYS A 160 -0.88 -36.02 -9.43
C LYS A 160 -2.03 -37.02 -9.48
N ILE A 161 -3.18 -36.70 -8.87
CA ILE A 161 -4.33 -37.61 -8.79
C ILE A 161 -5.07 -37.67 -10.14
N ASN A 162 -5.25 -36.53 -10.79
CA ASN A 162 -6.08 -36.40 -12.00
C ASN A 162 -5.25 -36.47 -13.29
N ARG A 163 -4.08 -37.12 -13.29
CA ARG A 163 -3.18 -37.17 -14.47
C ARG A 163 -3.83 -37.71 -15.75
N ASN A 164 -4.80 -38.61 -15.57
CA ASN A 164 -5.48 -39.29 -16.67
C ASN A 164 -6.90 -38.74 -16.92
N GLU A 165 -7.31 -37.72 -16.18
CA GLU A 165 -8.61 -37.08 -16.39
C GLU A 165 -8.53 -36.08 -17.55
N PRO A 166 -9.58 -35.93 -18.37
CA PRO A 166 -9.61 -34.94 -19.44
C PRO A 166 -9.67 -33.49 -18.91
N TRP A 167 -9.98 -33.31 -17.62
CA TRP A 167 -10.14 -32.02 -16.97
C TRP A 167 -9.06 -31.78 -15.92
N SER A 168 -8.34 -30.67 -16.02
CA SER A 168 -7.44 -30.19 -14.98
C SER A 168 -8.20 -29.24 -14.04
N TYR A 169 -8.17 -29.55 -12.74
CA TYR A 169 -8.69 -28.67 -11.70
C TYR A 169 -7.52 -27.97 -11.02
N GLU A 170 -7.55 -26.65 -11.02
CA GLU A 170 -6.52 -25.82 -10.40
C GLU A 170 -7.19 -24.66 -9.65
N ALA A 171 -6.84 -24.50 -8.38
CA ALA A 171 -7.17 -23.32 -7.62
C ALA A 171 -6.18 -22.22 -8.00
N ARG A 172 -6.64 -21.17 -8.71
CA ARG A 172 -5.78 -20.02 -9.02
C ARG A 172 -5.22 -19.41 -7.73
N ASN A 173 -3.90 -19.43 -7.61
CA ASN A 173 -3.16 -18.76 -6.54
C ASN A 173 -2.30 -17.63 -7.13
N TYR A 174 -1.75 -16.80 -6.26
CA TYR A 174 -0.90 -15.66 -6.62
C TYR A 174 0.13 -15.41 -5.52
N THR A 175 1.20 -14.70 -5.87
CA THR A 175 2.29 -14.49 -4.91
C THR A 175 1.93 -13.44 -3.86
N VAL A 176 2.23 -13.75 -2.59
CA VAL A 176 2.15 -12.83 -1.45
C VAL A 176 3.50 -12.81 -0.76
N ILE A 177 4.03 -11.61 -0.50
CA ILE A 177 5.39 -11.40 0.02
C ILE A 177 5.30 -10.47 1.23
N PRO A 178 5.30 -11.01 2.45
CA PRO A 178 5.45 -10.21 3.66
C PRO A 178 6.79 -9.46 3.63
N LEU A 179 6.76 -8.15 3.80
CA LEU A 179 7.97 -7.30 3.89
C LEU A 179 8.30 -6.92 5.33
N ALA A 180 7.28 -6.82 6.18
CA ALA A 180 7.39 -6.58 7.62
C ALA A 180 6.15 -7.15 8.32
N SER A 181 6.08 -7.05 9.65
CA SER A 181 4.94 -7.52 10.45
C SER A 181 3.58 -6.95 10.01
N ARG A 182 3.57 -5.76 9.39
CA ARG A 182 2.35 -5.07 8.95
C ARG A 182 2.47 -4.46 7.57
N SER A 183 3.26 -5.06 6.68
CA SER A 183 3.30 -4.64 5.28
C SER A 183 3.78 -5.75 4.38
N GLY A 184 3.32 -5.74 3.13
CA GLY A 184 3.84 -6.64 2.12
C GLY A 184 3.26 -6.38 0.73
N LEU A 185 3.67 -7.22 -0.21
CA LEU A 185 3.26 -7.20 -1.60
C LEU A 185 2.27 -8.33 -1.89
N ILE A 186 1.24 -8.03 -2.67
CA ILE A 186 0.35 -9.03 -3.24
C ILE A 186 0.44 -8.88 -4.76
N GLN A 187 0.71 -9.95 -5.49
CA GLN A 187 0.76 -9.92 -6.94
C GLN A 187 -0.58 -9.41 -7.51
N TRP A 188 -0.47 -8.53 -8.50
CA TRP A 188 -1.64 -8.05 -9.22
C TRP A 188 -2.14 -9.15 -10.16
N VAL A 189 -3.41 -9.52 -10.01
CA VAL A 189 -4.07 -10.49 -10.88
C VAL A 189 -4.82 -9.74 -11.98
N GLU A 190 -4.43 -9.97 -13.23
CA GLU A 190 -5.12 -9.43 -14.40
C GLU A 190 -6.34 -10.29 -14.79
N GLY A 191 -7.30 -9.71 -15.49
CA GLY A 191 -8.49 -10.42 -15.98
C GLY A 191 -9.52 -10.82 -14.90
N ALA A 192 -9.36 -10.35 -13.65
CA ALA A 192 -10.33 -10.59 -12.59
C ALA A 192 -11.34 -9.44 -12.49
N THR A 193 -12.64 -9.78 -12.43
CA THR A 193 -13.71 -8.81 -12.11
C THR A 193 -14.34 -9.20 -10.78
N PRO A 194 -14.32 -8.32 -9.75
CA PRO A 194 -14.98 -8.62 -8.49
C PRO A 194 -16.48 -8.84 -8.70
N LEU A 195 -17.04 -9.89 -8.10
CA LEU A 195 -18.47 -10.25 -8.25
C LEU A 195 -19.40 -9.08 -7.92
N PHE A 196 -19.07 -8.28 -6.91
CA PHE A 196 -19.84 -7.08 -6.55
C PHE A 196 -19.92 -6.05 -7.68
N THR A 197 -18.90 -5.96 -8.54
CA THR A 197 -18.91 -5.08 -9.72
C THR A 197 -19.93 -5.56 -10.75
N LEU A 198 -20.07 -6.88 -10.93
CA LEU A 198 -21.08 -7.46 -11.82
C LEU A 198 -22.48 -7.18 -11.29
N TYR A 199 -22.70 -7.42 -9.99
CA TYR A 199 -23.98 -7.12 -9.33
C TYR A 199 -24.37 -5.64 -9.48
N LYS A 200 -23.45 -4.72 -9.22
CA LYS A 200 -23.73 -3.27 -9.30
C LYS A 200 -24.04 -2.79 -10.72
N ARG A 201 -23.52 -3.45 -11.77
CA ARG A 201 -23.83 -3.10 -13.18
C ARG A 201 -25.20 -3.59 -13.62
N TRP A 202 -25.75 -4.58 -12.93
CA TRP A 202 -27.04 -5.17 -13.27
C TRP A 202 -28.23 -4.40 -12.68
N GLN A 203 -28.01 -3.62 -11.61
CA GLN A 203 -28.99 -2.66 -11.07
C GLN A 203 -28.98 -1.35 -11.85
#